data_AF-A0A7C5HNH4-F1
#
_entry.id   AF-A0A7C5HNH4-F1
#
_cell.length_a   1.000
_cell.length_b   1.000
_cell.length_c   1.000
_cell.angle_alpha   90.00
_cell.angle_beta   90.00
_cell.angle_gamma   90.00
#
_symmetry.space_group_name_H-M   'P 1'
#
loop_
_entity.id
_entity.type
_entity.pdbx_description
1 polymer ?
#
loop_
_entity_poly.entity_id
_entity_poly.type
_entity_poly.pdbx_seq_one_letter_code
_entity_poly.pdbx_strand_id
1 'polypeptide(L)' 'MESKEVWDIIKKEKVKFVQLWFTDLEGSLKSVSIPVSRWDDVLIWGASFDGSSIR' A
#
# COMPACT_ATOMS: atom_id res chain seq x y z
N MET A 1 12.08 -6.39 8.89
CA MET A 1 12.12 -4.98 8.44
C MET A 1 11.09 -4.22 9.24
N GLU A 2 11.53 -3.29 10.04
CA GLU A 2 10.63 -2.44 10.83
C GLU A 2 10.03 -1.34 9.95
N SER A 3 8.82 -0.86 10.25
CA SER A 3 8.16 0.20 9.46
C SER A 3 9.03 1.46 9.29
N LYS A 4 9.93 1.71 10.24
CA LYS A 4 10.90 2.80 10.20
C LYS A 4 11.95 2.62 9.09
N GLU A 5 12.42 1.39 8.86
CA GLU A 5 13.40 1.09 7.80
C GLU A 5 12.79 1.29 6.41
N VAL A 6 11.52 0.90 6.24
CA VAL A 6 10.78 1.12 4.98
C VAL A 6 10.63 2.61 4.69
N TRP A 7 10.36 3.43 5.72
CA TRP A 7 10.21 4.87 5.56
C TRP A 7 11.51 5.56 5.14
N ASP A 8 12.64 5.11 5.66
CA ASP A 8 13.96 5.63 5.26
C ASP A 8 14.27 5.29 3.80
N ILE A 9 13.91 4.09 3.34
CA ILE A 9 14.02 3.69 1.92
C ILE A 9 13.12 4.58 1.05
N ILE A 10 11.86 4.77 1.44
CA ILE A 10 10.89 5.61 0.73
C ILE A 10 11.43 7.02 0.51
N LYS A 11 12.03 7.63 1.56
CA LYS A 11 12.62 8.96 1.50
C LYS A 11 13.88 8.99 0.61
N LYS A 12 14.78 8.02 0.79
CA LYS A 12 16.03 7.92 0.04
C LYS A 12 15.79 7.80 -1.46
N GLU A 13 14.85 6.94 -1.84
CA GLU A 13 14.51 6.64 -3.25
C GLU A 13 13.47 7.63 -3.82
N LYS A 14 13.04 8.63 -3.04
CA LYS A 14 12.07 9.66 -3.43
C LYS A 14 10.76 9.08 -3.98
N VAL A 15 10.30 7.97 -3.39
CA VAL A 15 9.08 7.26 -3.80
C VAL A 15 7.89 8.21 -3.73
N LYS A 16 7.08 8.22 -4.80
CA LYS A 16 5.88 9.08 -4.90
C LYS A 16 4.60 8.31 -4.61
N PHE A 17 4.57 7.04 -5.00
CA PHE A 17 3.42 6.17 -4.86
C PHE A 17 3.86 4.81 -4.35
N VAL A 18 3.02 4.21 -3.52
CA VAL A 18 3.17 2.84 -3.04
C VAL A 18 2.02 2.01 -3.58
N GLN A 19 2.31 0.79 -4.04
CA GLN A 19 1.28 -0.17 -4.38
C GLN A 19 1.05 -1.11 -3.20
N LEU A 20 -0.19 -1.16 -2.73
CA LEU A 20 -0.64 -2.12 -1.75
C LEU A 20 -1.14 -3.34 -2.51
N TRP A 21 -0.40 -4.43 -2.43
CA TRP A 21 -0.74 -5.68 -3.12
C TRP A 21 -1.58 -6.58 -2.22
N PHE A 22 -2.56 -7.22 -2.82
CA PHE A 22 -3.38 -8.23 -2.19
C PHE A 22 -3.88 -9.22 -3.24
N THR A 23 -4.45 -10.33 -2.77
CA THR A 23 -5.00 -11.37 -3.62
C THR A 23 -6.50 -11.49 -3.37
N ASP A 24 -7.29 -11.68 -4.42
CA ASP A 24 -8.73 -11.98 -4.29
C ASP A 24 -8.98 -13.48 -4.00
N LEU A 25 -10.25 -13.89 -3.90
CA LEU A 25 -10.59 -15.27 -3.52
C LEU A 25 -10.18 -16.28 -4.60
N GLU A 26 -10.18 -15.87 -5.87
CA GLU A 26 -9.75 -16.69 -7.00
C GLU A 26 -8.23 -16.78 -7.15
N GLY A 27 -7.46 -16.07 -6.31
CA GLY A 27 -6.00 -16.09 -6.36
C GLY A 27 -5.39 -15.04 -7.29
N SER A 28 -6.18 -14.12 -7.84
CA SER A 28 -5.67 -13.07 -8.73
C SER A 28 -4.99 -11.96 -7.93
N LEU A 29 -3.79 -11.58 -8.36
CA LEU A 29 -3.08 -10.44 -7.79
C LEU A 29 -3.77 -9.12 -8.17
N LYS A 30 -4.11 -8.32 -7.17
CA LYS A 30 -4.69 -6.99 -7.29
C LYS A 30 -3.81 -5.98 -6.56
N SER A 31 -3.99 -4.70 -6.89
CA SER A 31 -3.27 -3.63 -6.22
C SER A 31 -4.07 -2.34 -6.13
N VAL A 32 -3.80 -1.55 -5.09
CA VAL A 32 -4.26 -0.17 -4.95
C VAL A 32 -3.05 0.73 -4.79
N SER A 33 -3.00 1.81 -5.57
CA SER A 33 -1.92 2.78 -5.47
C SER A 33 -2.31 3.93 -4.54
N ILE A 34 -1.44 4.22 -3.58
CA ILE A 34 -1.59 5.34 -2.65
C ILE A 34 -0.44 6.33 -2.85
N PRO A 35 -0.66 7.64 -2.71
CA PRO A 35 0.43 8.59 -2.60
C PRO A 35 1.17 8.37 -1.27
N VAL A 36 2.49 8.57 -1.29
CA VAL A 36 3.35 8.38 -0.11
C VAL A 36 2.95 9.26 1.08
N SER A 37 2.26 10.37 0.82
CA SER A 37 1.72 11.27 1.86
C SER A 37 0.70 10.60 2.77
N ARG A 38 0.11 9.47 2.37
CA ARG A 38 -0.84 8.70 3.19
C ARG A 38 -0.21 7.46 3.84
N TRP A 39 1.10 7.30 3.76
CA TRP A 39 1.81 6.10 4.24
C TRP A 39 1.56 5.82 5.72
N ASP A 40 1.76 6.82 6.58
CA ASP A 40 1.61 6.67 8.03
C ASP A 40 0.16 6.33 8.41
N ASP A 41 -0.81 6.99 7.78
CA ASP A 41 -2.25 6.72 7.99
C ASP A 41 -2.61 5.30 7.58
N VAL A 42 -2.12 4.84 6.42
CA VAL A 42 -2.43 3.51 5.88
C VAL A 42 -1.81 2.40 6.72
N LEU A 43 -0.63 2.62 7.31
CA LEU A 43 -0.01 1.64 8.21
C LEU A 43 -0.82 1.42 9.50
N ILE A 44 -1.51 2.46 9.99
CA ILE A 44 -2.27 2.40 11.25
C ILE A 44 -3.72 1.98 10.98
N TRP A 45 -4.36 2.58 9.98
CA TRP A 45 -5.80 2.48 9.74
C TRP A 45 -6.17 1.65 8.51
N GLY A 46 -5.20 1.31 7.67
CA GLY A 46 -5.43 0.68 6.37
C GLY A 46 -5.84 1.68 5.29
N ALA A 47 -5.90 1.21 4.04
CA ALA A 47 -6.40 1.97 2.91
C ALA A 47 -7.81 1.50 2.54
N SER A 48 -8.74 2.44 2.39
CA SER A 48 -10.05 2.15 1.81
C SER A 48 -9.94 1.94 0.30
N PHE A 49 -10.65 0.95 -0.21
CA PHE A 49 -10.79 0.69 -1.64
C PHE A 49 -12.19 0.13 -1.94
N ASP A 50 -12.60 0.16 -3.20
CA ASP A 50 -13.90 -0.37 -3.62
C ASP A 50 -13.89 -1.91 -3.66
N GLY A 51 -14.52 -2.52 -2.66
CA GLY A 51 -14.60 -3.97 -2.49
C GLY A 51 -15.42 -4.69 -3.55
N SER A 52 -16.25 -3.99 -4.34
CA SER A 52 -16.99 -4.61 -5.45
C SER A 52 -16.09 -5.11 -6.58
N SER A 53 -14.81 -4.72 -6.56
CA SER A 53 -13.77 -5.15 -7.50
C SER A 53 -13.07 -6.47 -7.12
N ILE A 54 -13.46 -7.09 -5.99
CA ILE A 54 -12.96 -8.39 -5.54
C ILE A 54 -13.97 -9.48 -5.92
N ARG A 55 -13.46 -10.63 -6.37
CA ARG A 55 -14.24 -11.83 -6.65
C ARG A 55 -13.81 -12.96 -5.73
#